data_AF-A0A429XWX3-F1
#
_entry.id   AF-A0A429XWX3-F1
#
_cell.length_a   1.000
_cell.length_b   1.000
_cell.length_c   1.000
_cell.angle_alpha   90.00
_cell.angle_beta   90.00
_cell.angle_gamma   90.00
#
_symmetry.space_group_name_H-M   'P 1'
#
loop_
_entity.id
_entity.type
_entity.pdbx_description
1 polymer ?
#
loop_
_entity_poly.entity_id
_entity_poly.type
_entity_poly.pdbx_seq_one_letter_code
_entity_poly.pdbx_strand_id
1 'polypeptide(L)' 'MIPFDFEYYRPDSLDGAIELFHTLDDKKTEIFCGGTEFITFARNNQLTADAVIDIKCITS' A
#
# COMPACT_ATOMS: atom_id res chain seq x y z
N MET A 1 -3.11 8.13 -13.25
CA MET A 1 -2.72 6.84 -13.86
C MET A 1 -1.35 6.49 -13.33
N ILE A 2 -1.21 5.38 -12.62
CA ILE A 2 0.08 4.84 -12.18
C ILE A 2 0.55 3.90 -13.30
N PRO A 3 1.81 3.98 -13.76
CA PRO A 3 2.26 3.29 -14.98
C PRO A 3 2.71 1.83 -14.73
N PHE A 4 2.38 1.27 -13.57
CA PHE A 4 2.68 -0.11 -13.19
C PHE A 4 1.50 -0.72 -12.43
N ASP A 5 1.40 -2.04 -12.51
CA ASP A 5 0.43 -2.82 -11.75
C ASP A 5 0.97 -3.11 -10.35
N PHE A 6 0.07 -3.15 -9.38
CA PHE A 6 0.35 -3.52 -8.01
C PHE A 6 -0.91 -4.14 -7.40
N GLU A 7 -0.73 -5.04 -6.45
CA GLU A 7 -1.83 -5.55 -5.65
C GLU A 7 -2.28 -4.48 -4.66
N TYR A 8 -3.59 -4.32 -4.48
CA TYR A 8 -4.14 -3.33 -3.56
C TYR A 8 -4.98 -4.02 -2.49
N TYR A 9 -4.60 -3.81 -1.25
CA TYR A 9 -5.22 -4.39 -0.08
C TYR A 9 -5.77 -3.27 0.81
N ARG A 10 -6.97 -3.48 1.37
CA ARG A 10 -7.61 -2.54 2.30
C ARG A 10 -8.13 -3.31 3.52
N PRO A 11 -7.26 -3.65 4.48
CA PRO A 11 -7.66 -4.35 5.69
C PRO A 11 -8.58 -3.47 6.56
N ASP A 12 -9.50 -4.11 7.28
CA ASP A 12 -10.49 -3.44 8.13
C ASP A 12 -10.03 -3.30 9.60
N SER A 13 -8.85 -3.82 9.95
CA SER A 13 -8.28 -3.78 11.30
C SER A 13 -6.75 -3.63 11.28
N LEU A 14 -6.19 -3.10 12.37
CA LEU A 14 -4.75 -2.95 12.53
C LEU A 14 -4.04 -4.32 12.55
N ASP A 15 -4.58 -5.29 13.30
CA ASP A 15 -4.02 -6.63 13.36
C ASP A 15 -4.00 -7.30 11.98
N GLY A 16 -5.10 -7.18 11.21
CA GLY A 16 -5.17 -7.71 9.86
C GLY A 16 -4.19 -7.04 8.90
N ALA A 17 -3.91 -5.74 9.07
CA ALA A 17 -2.88 -5.04 8.29
C ALA A 17 -1.47 -5.53 8.62
N ILE A 18 -1.18 -5.79 9.91
CA ILE A 18 0.12 -6.30 10.37
C ILE A 18 0.33 -7.73 9.86
N GLU A 19 -0.65 -8.61 10.03
CA GLU A 19 -0.57 -9.98 9.53
C GLU A 19 -0.37 -10.00 8.02
N LEU A 20 -1.14 -9.21 7.28
CA LEU A 20 -1.01 -9.09 5.84
C LEU A 20 0.40 -8.61 5.43
N PHE A 21 0.94 -7.60 6.09
CA PHE A 21 2.29 -7.11 5.82
C PHE A 21 3.35 -8.23 5.98
N HIS A 22 3.20 -9.07 7.01
CA HIS A 22 4.07 -10.22 7.21
C HIS A 22 3.91 -11.31 6.16
N THR A 23 2.70 -11.49 5.59
CA THR A 23 2.48 -12.48 4.51
C THR A 23 3.00 -12.05 3.15
N LEU A 24 3.36 -10.78 2.99
CA LEU A 24 3.87 -10.18 1.75
C LEU A 24 5.38 -9.88 1.85
N ASP A 25 6.12 -10.65 2.65
CA ASP A 25 7.54 -10.41 2.93
C ASP A 25 8.44 -10.55 1.68
N ASP A 26 7.95 -11.26 0.66
CA ASP A 26 8.60 -11.44 -0.64
C ASP A 26 8.36 -10.29 -1.63
N LYS A 27 7.48 -9.33 -1.29
CA LYS A 27 7.03 -8.24 -2.16
C LYS A 27 7.50 -6.88 -1.67
N LYS A 28 7.71 -5.94 -2.61
CA LYS A 28 7.88 -4.53 -2.26
C LYS A 28 6.53 -3.92 -1.84
N THR A 29 6.27 -3.96 -0.55
CA THR A 29 5.01 -3.52 0.05
C THR A 29 5.08 -2.08 0.55
N GLU A 30 4.17 -1.22 0.08
CA GLU A 30 4.04 0.18 0.52
C GLU A 30 2.78 0.35 1.38
N ILE A 31 2.89 1.10 2.48
CA ILE A 31 1.75 1.43 3.35
C ILE A 31 1.16 2.78 2.94
N PHE A 32 -0.13 2.80 2.62
CA PHE A 32 -0.86 4.00 2.23
C PHE A 32 -1.78 4.46 3.37
N CYS A 33 -1.49 5.61 3.95
CA CYS A 33 -2.30 6.22 5.03
C CYS A 33 -3.15 7.40 4.52
N GLY A 34 -3.37 7.49 3.20
CA GLY A 34 -4.00 8.64 2.56
C GLY A 34 -2.98 9.63 1.97
N GLY A 35 -3.42 10.88 1.78
CA GLY A 35 -2.66 11.88 1.05
C GLY A 35 -2.51 11.54 -0.44
N THR A 36 -1.54 12.18 -1.10
CA THR A 36 -1.26 11.97 -2.52
C THR A 36 0.17 11.52 -2.79
N GLU A 37 1.03 11.40 -1.78
CA GLU A 37 2.48 11.17 -1.94
C GLU A 37 2.78 9.91 -2.76
N PHE A 38 2.13 8.79 -2.40
CA PHE A 38 2.26 7.54 -3.16
C PHE A 38 1.91 7.76 -4.64
N ILE A 39 0.75 8.36 -4.92
CA ILE A 39 0.28 8.61 -6.29
C ILE A 39 1.21 9.59 -7.02
N THR A 40 1.65 10.66 -6.36
CA THR A 40 2.53 11.70 -6.91
C THR A 40 3.87 11.10 -7.34
N PHE A 41 4.51 10.32 -6.48
CA PHE A 41 5.81 9.72 -6.78
C PHE A 41 5.68 8.52 -7.73
N ALA A 42 4.61 7.72 -7.62
CA ALA A 42 4.36 6.58 -8.51
C ALA A 42 4.14 7.02 -9.97
N ARG A 43 3.45 8.14 -10.19
CA ARG A 43 3.24 8.71 -11.54
C ARG A 43 4.54 9.06 -12.27
N ASN A 44 5.59 9.38 -11.52
CA ASN A 44 6.88 9.78 -12.05
C ASN A 44 7.90 8.63 -12.02
N ASN A 45 7.48 7.39 -11.75
CA ASN A 45 8.36 6.23 -11.51
C ASN A 45 9.42 6.45 -10.41
N GLN A 46 9.18 7.39 -9.49
CA GLN A 46 10.07 7.66 -8.37
C GLN A 46 9.80 6.73 -7.19
N LEU A 47 8.61 6.13 -7.15
CA LEU A 47 8.17 5.12 -6.21
C LEU A 47 7.50 3.99 -6.99
N THR A 48 7.81 2.75 -6.65
CA THR A 48 7.19 1.54 -7.22
C THR A 48 6.81 0.63 -6.08
N ALA A 49 5.79 -0.20 -6.27
CA ALA A 49 5.34 -1.19 -5.30
C ALA A 49 4.84 -2.42 -6.05
N ASP A 50 5.02 -3.60 -5.45
CA ASP A 50 4.36 -4.82 -5.89
C ASP A 50 3.02 -4.97 -5.17
N ALA A 51 2.91 -4.45 -3.94
CA ALA A 51 1.69 -4.43 -3.14
C ALA A 51 1.52 -3.10 -2.38
N VAL A 52 0.28 -2.65 -2.21
CA VAL A 52 -0.09 -1.47 -1.42
C VAL A 52 -1.13 -1.86 -0.38
N ILE A 53 -0.85 -1.53 0.88
CA ILE A 53 -1.79 -1.72 1.99
C ILE A 53 -2.36 -0.37 2.40
N ASP A 54 -3.64 -0.14 2.10
CA ASP A 54 -4.38 1.07 2.49
C ASP A 54 -4.93 0.92 3.91
N ILE A 55 -4.32 1.65 4.84
CA ILE A 55 -4.71 1.68 6.26
C ILE A 55 -5.57 2.90 6.60
N LYS A 56 -5.92 3.76 5.62
CA LYS A 56 -6.69 5.00 5.86
C LYS A 56 -8.04 4.73 6.51
N CYS A 57 -8.64 3.58 6.24
CA CYS A 57 -9.94 3.19 6.77
C CYS A 57 -9.88 2.58 8.18
N ILE A 58 -8.69 2.32 8.72
CA ILE A 58 -8.53 1.77 10.07
C ILE A 58 -8.73 2.89 11.08
N THR A 59 -9.88 2.89 11.74
CA THR A 59 -10.20 3.81 12.83
C THR A 59 -10.21 3.04 14.16
N SER A 60 -9.69 3.67 15.21
CA SER A 60 -9.77 3.16 16.59
C SER A 60 -11.20 3.22 17.16
#